data_AF-A0A964BZH9-F1
#
_entry.id   AF-A0A964BZH9-F1
#
_cell.length_a   1.000
_cell.length_b   1.000
_cell.length_c   1.000
_cell.angle_alpha   90.00
_cell.angle_beta   90.00
_cell.angle_gamma   90.00
#
_symmetry.space_group_name_H-M   'P 1'
#
loop_
_entity.id
_entity.type
_entity.pdbx_description
1 polymer ?
#
loop_
_entity_poly.entity_id
_entity_poly.type
_entity_poly.pdbx_seq_one_letter_code
_entity_poly.pdbx_strand_id
1 'polypeptide(L)'
;MSNLFELLKKIEQKPGLYIGTASVTALRQFLVGYKFARQEMGIMPTEEEELDFYQEFQPWLQVHFSIQTANSWDTIILFKCADGKAAFASFFRLLEQFRNRDKSQDINSILLEREVEKTEKIARSRSANYPRNRVPATIYASPRDCLKKPGF
;
A
#
# COMPACT_ATOMS: atom_id res chain seq x y z
N MET A 1 12.04 1.62 -15.64
CA MET A 1 10.64 1.30 -15.29
C MET A 1 9.95 2.63 -15.04
N SER A 2 8.74 2.85 -15.54
CA SER A 2 8.04 4.11 -15.28
C SER A 2 7.51 4.14 -13.86
N ASN A 3 7.90 5.17 -13.11
CA ASN A 3 7.39 5.47 -11.78
C ASN A 3 5.88 5.79 -11.86
N LEU A 4 5.11 5.46 -10.82
CA LEU A 4 3.69 5.79 -10.69
C LEU A 4 3.39 7.26 -11.06
N PHE A 5 4.20 8.21 -10.61
CA PHE A 5 3.96 9.63 -10.90
C PHE A 5 4.20 9.99 -12.37
N GLU A 6 5.14 9.33 -13.05
CA GLU A 6 5.28 9.47 -14.50
C GLU A 6 4.05 8.93 -15.23
N LEU A 7 3.49 7.81 -14.76
CA LEU A 7 2.26 7.24 -15.31
C LEU A 7 1.08 8.18 -15.08
N LEU A 8 0.94 8.74 -13.87
CA LEU A 8 -0.09 9.74 -13.55
C LEU A 8 0.01 10.97 -14.47
N LYS A 9 1.23 11.49 -14.70
CA LYS A 9 1.45 12.60 -15.64
C LYS A 9 1.05 12.25 -17.08
N LYS A 10 1.31 11.02 -17.53
CA LYS A 10 0.87 10.55 -18.86
C LYS A 10 -0.66 10.45 -18.94
N ILE A 11 -1.31 9.99 -17.87
CA ILE A 11 -2.77 9.89 -17.78
C ILE A 11 -3.40 11.28 -17.77
N GLU A 12 -2.85 12.24 -17.05
CA GLU A 12 -3.32 13.63 -17.04
C GLU A 12 -3.34 14.25 -18.45
N GLN A 13 -2.26 14.03 -19.21
CA GLN A 13 -2.12 14.57 -20.56
C GLN A 13 -3.06 13.92 -21.58
N LYS A 14 -3.33 12.60 -21.44
CA LYS A 14 -4.09 11.82 -22.43
C LYS A 14 -5.03 10.80 -21.75
N PRO A 15 -6.02 11.23 -20.94
CA PRO A 15 -6.84 10.31 -20.16
C PRO A 15 -7.63 9.32 -21.01
N GLY A 16 -8.09 9.75 -22.20
CA GLY A 16 -8.79 8.87 -23.14
C GLY A 16 -7.96 7.67 -23.60
N LEU A 17 -6.62 7.79 -23.68
CA LEU A 17 -5.74 6.69 -24.10
C LEU A 17 -5.55 5.65 -23.00
N TYR A 18 -5.45 6.08 -21.74
CA TYR A 18 -5.10 5.20 -20.63
C TYR A 18 -6.32 4.65 -19.88
N ILE A 19 -7.34 5.47 -19.69
CA ILE A 19 -8.51 5.16 -18.85
C ILE A 19 -9.84 5.41 -19.58
N GLY A 20 -9.82 5.65 -20.89
CA GLY A 20 -11.00 5.83 -21.76
C GLY A 20 -11.71 7.17 -21.62
N THR A 21 -11.62 7.83 -20.47
CA THR A 21 -12.28 9.13 -20.21
C THR A 21 -11.58 9.91 -19.10
N ALA A 22 -11.74 11.23 -19.09
CA ALA A 22 -11.29 12.11 -18.01
C ALA A 22 -12.22 11.99 -16.79
N SER A 23 -12.15 10.87 -16.08
CA SER A 23 -12.97 10.58 -14.89
C SER A 23 -12.10 10.17 -13.71
N VAL A 24 -12.34 10.81 -12.57
CA VAL A 24 -11.63 10.51 -11.32
C VAL A 24 -11.95 9.10 -10.79
N THR A 25 -13.17 8.62 -11.01
CA THR A 25 -13.56 7.24 -10.64
C THR A 25 -12.86 6.21 -11.52
N ALA A 26 -12.78 6.46 -12.84
CA ALA A 26 -12.03 5.59 -13.75
C ALA A 26 -10.54 5.57 -13.41
N LEU A 27 -9.98 6.74 -13.04
CA LEU A 27 -8.61 6.85 -12.55
C LEU A 27 -8.40 6.02 -11.27
N ARG A 28 -9.30 6.10 -10.28
CA ARG A 28 -9.20 5.28 -9.07
C ARG A 28 -9.20 3.78 -9.39
N GLN A 29 -10.15 3.34 -10.22
CA GLN A 29 -10.26 1.92 -10.61
C GLN A 29 -8.98 1.44 -11.30
N PHE A 30 -8.44 2.26 -12.21
CA PHE A 30 -7.16 2.00 -12.85
C PHE A 30 -6.02 1.86 -11.84
N LEU A 31 -5.89 2.78 -10.86
CA LEU A 31 -4.83 2.74 -9.85
C LEU A 31 -4.93 1.53 -8.92
N VAL A 32 -6.15 1.15 -8.53
CA VAL A 32 -6.38 -0.07 -7.75
C VAL A 32 -5.94 -1.30 -8.53
N GLY A 33 -6.33 -1.42 -9.81
CA GLY A 33 -5.92 -2.53 -10.67
C GLY A 33 -4.41 -2.55 -10.94
N TYR A 34 -3.80 -1.38 -11.16
CA TYR A 34 -2.36 -1.23 -11.35
C TYR A 34 -1.57 -1.71 -10.13
N LYS A 35 -1.97 -1.28 -8.93
CA LYS A 35 -1.38 -1.73 -7.67
C LYS A 35 -1.53 -3.24 -7.51
N PHE A 36 -2.73 -3.77 -7.74
CA PHE A 36 -2.99 -5.21 -7.63
C PHE A 36 -2.10 -6.02 -8.59
N ALA A 37 -2.05 -5.66 -9.87
CA ALA A 37 -1.22 -6.35 -10.87
C ALA A 37 0.27 -6.32 -10.51
N ARG A 38 0.78 -5.19 -10.00
CA ARG A 38 2.17 -5.12 -9.52
C ARG A 38 2.43 -6.06 -8.34
N GLN A 39 1.51 -6.13 -7.39
CA GLN A 39 1.63 -7.04 -6.24
C GLN A 39 1.64 -8.51 -6.68
N GLU A 40 0.75 -8.90 -7.60
CA GLU A 40 0.71 -10.27 -8.16
C GLU A 40 2.01 -10.63 -8.90
N MET A 41 2.71 -9.63 -9.46
CA MET A 41 4.01 -9.79 -10.11
C MET A 41 5.20 -9.71 -9.14
N GLY A 42 4.96 -9.56 -7.83
CA GLY A 42 6.01 -9.37 -6.83
C GLY A 42 6.75 -8.04 -6.93
N ILE A 43 6.19 -7.06 -7.64
CA ILE A 43 6.77 -5.72 -7.82
C ILE A 43 6.26 -4.84 -6.68
N MET A 44 7.06 -4.71 -5.64
CA MET A 44 6.77 -3.79 -4.54
C MET A 44 6.96 -2.34 -4.97
N PRO A 45 6.25 -1.37 -4.34
CA PRO A 45 6.61 0.03 -4.45
C PRO A 45 8.03 0.23 -3.92
N THR A 46 8.94 0.72 -4.76
CA THR A 46 10.35 0.90 -4.41
C THR A 46 10.68 2.33 -4.00
N GLU A 47 9.82 3.28 -4.35
CA GLU A 47 10.03 4.69 -4.09
C GLU A 47 9.20 5.16 -2.89
N GLU A 48 9.83 5.93 -2.01
CA GLU A 48 9.18 6.51 -0.83
C GLU A 48 7.95 7.34 -1.19
N GLU A 49 8.02 8.14 -2.26
CA GLU A 49 6.89 8.95 -2.74
C GLU A 49 5.69 8.08 -3.16
N GLU A 50 5.92 6.90 -3.73
CA GLU A 50 4.84 6.00 -4.14
C GLU A 50 4.16 5.36 -2.91
N LEU A 51 4.96 4.95 -1.92
CA LEU A 51 4.45 4.44 -0.64
C LEU A 51 3.63 5.50 0.09
N ASP A 52 4.15 6.73 0.17
CA ASP A 52 3.51 7.89 0.77
C ASP A 52 2.14 8.15 0.13
N PHE A 53 2.05 8.15 -1.20
CA PHE A 53 0.77 8.32 -1.89
C PHE A 53 -0.26 7.24 -1.51
N TYR A 54 0.13 5.97 -1.49
CA TYR A 54 -0.82 4.88 -1.18
C TYR A 54 -1.28 4.88 0.27
N GLN A 55 -0.48 5.40 1.20
CA GLN A 55 -0.77 5.40 2.62
C GLN A 55 -1.48 6.69 3.06
N GLU A 56 -0.98 7.84 2.61
CA GLU A 56 -1.31 9.13 3.21
C GLU A 56 -2.23 10.01 2.37
N PHE A 57 -2.40 9.75 1.06
CA PHE A 57 -3.23 10.63 0.23
C PHE A 57 -4.69 10.69 0.68
N GLN A 58 -5.29 9.55 1.04
CA GLN A 58 -6.66 9.49 1.53
C GLN A 58 -6.83 10.19 2.91
N PRO A 59 -6.04 9.85 3.95
CA PRO A 59 -6.07 10.55 5.23
C PRO A 59 -5.84 12.06 5.11
N TRP A 60 -4.83 12.46 4.32
CA TRP A 60 -4.55 13.87 4.05
C TRP A 60 -5.75 14.58 3.44
N LEU A 61 -6.40 13.97 2.45
CA LEU A 61 -7.56 14.55 1.78
C LEU A 61 -8.76 14.73 2.72
N GLN A 62 -8.97 13.77 3.63
CA GLN A 62 -10.02 13.83 4.65
C GLN A 62 -9.79 15.01 5.61
N VAL A 63 -8.54 15.21 6.07
CA VAL A 63 -8.17 16.38 6.89
C VAL A 63 -8.33 17.68 6.09
N HIS A 64 -7.82 17.72 4.87
CA HIS A 64 -7.86 18.90 3.99
C HIS A 64 -9.28 19.42 3.77
N PHE A 65 -10.26 18.51 3.62
CA PHE A 65 -11.67 18.88 3.46
C PHE A 65 -12.50 18.83 4.73
N SER A 66 -11.89 18.52 5.89
CA SER A 66 -12.59 18.31 7.17
C SER A 66 -13.74 17.29 7.07
N ILE A 67 -13.48 16.17 6.40
CA ILE A 67 -14.44 15.08 6.15
C ILE A 67 -14.11 13.88 7.03
N GLN A 68 -15.11 13.33 7.71
CA GLN A 68 -14.97 12.14 8.57
C GLN A 68 -15.55 10.85 7.95
N THR A 69 -16.08 10.92 6.73
CA THR A 69 -16.72 9.77 6.07
C THR A 69 -15.69 8.76 5.55
N ALA A 70 -16.04 7.47 5.54
CA ALA A 70 -15.26 6.39 4.93
C ALA A 70 -15.29 6.36 3.39
N ASN A 71 -15.75 7.44 2.75
CA ASN A 71 -15.79 7.55 1.30
C ASN A 71 -14.38 7.56 0.71
N SER A 72 -14.20 6.93 -0.44
CA SER A 72 -12.95 6.97 -1.18
C SER A 72 -12.66 8.37 -1.73
N TRP A 73 -11.38 8.68 -1.92
CA TRP A 73 -10.91 10.00 -2.36
C TRP A 73 -11.57 10.48 -3.65
N ASP A 74 -11.88 9.60 -4.60
CA ASP A 74 -12.59 9.96 -5.84
C ASP A 74 -14.01 10.45 -5.55
N THR A 75 -14.71 9.77 -4.65
CA THR A 75 -16.06 10.16 -4.19
C THR A 75 -16.00 11.49 -3.45
N ILE A 76 -15.02 11.68 -2.56
CA ILE A 76 -14.79 12.94 -1.85
C ILE A 76 -14.58 14.10 -2.85
N ILE A 77 -13.73 13.90 -3.86
CA ILE A 77 -13.44 14.93 -4.88
C ILE A 77 -14.69 15.21 -5.72
N LEU A 78 -15.43 14.17 -6.13
CA LEU A 78 -16.68 14.34 -6.88
C LEU A 78 -17.69 15.21 -6.13
N PHE A 79 -17.86 15.00 -4.82
CA PHE A 79 -18.77 15.81 -4.01
C PHE A 79 -18.36 17.28 -3.90
N LYS A 80 -17.08 17.61 -4.13
CA LYS A 80 -16.56 18.98 -4.08
C LYS A 80 -16.56 19.68 -5.44
N CYS A 81 -16.92 18.99 -6.52
CA CYS A 81 -16.85 19.52 -7.88
C CYS A 81 -18.22 19.56 -8.56
N ALA A 82 -18.38 20.49 -9.50
CA ALA A 82 -19.63 20.66 -10.25
C ALA A 82 -19.88 19.54 -11.27
N ASP A 83 -18.81 18.99 -11.87
CA ASP A 83 -18.89 17.91 -12.83
C ASP A 83 -17.67 16.96 -12.76
N GLY A 84 -17.76 15.85 -13.49
CA GLY A 84 -16.72 14.80 -13.49
C GLY A 84 -15.38 15.23 -14.12
N LYS A 85 -15.38 16.16 -15.09
CA LYS A 85 -14.14 16.67 -15.69
C LYS A 85 -13.41 17.59 -14.72
N ALA A 86 -14.15 18.46 -14.03
CA ALA A 86 -13.63 19.31 -12.96
C ALA A 86 -13.08 18.47 -11.81
N ALA A 87 -13.74 17.36 -11.46
CA ALA A 87 -13.25 16.42 -10.46
C ALA A 87 -11.92 15.76 -10.88
N PHE A 88 -11.80 15.32 -12.14
CA PHE A 88 -10.55 14.77 -12.68
C PHE A 88 -9.41 15.79 -12.62
N ALA A 89 -9.62 17.02 -13.09
CA ALA A 89 -8.60 18.07 -12.99
C ALA A 89 -8.25 18.42 -11.53
N SER A 90 -9.25 18.42 -10.65
CA SER A 90 -9.05 18.69 -9.22
C SER A 90 -8.18 17.65 -8.54
N PHE A 91 -8.26 16.38 -8.94
CA PHE A 91 -7.36 15.34 -8.45
C PHE A 91 -5.89 15.70 -8.67
N PHE A 92 -5.50 16.12 -9.88
CA PHE A 92 -4.09 16.45 -10.17
C PHE A 92 -3.61 17.68 -9.40
N ARG A 93 -4.46 18.69 -9.26
CA ARG A 93 -4.16 19.85 -8.40
C ARG A 93 -3.98 19.46 -6.92
N LEU A 94 -4.84 18.56 -6.42
CA LEU A 94 -4.73 18.04 -5.05
C LEU A 94 -3.49 17.17 -4.87
N LEU A 95 -3.13 16.38 -5.88
CA LEU A 95 -1.92 15.57 -5.90
C LEU A 95 -0.67 16.45 -5.78
N GLU A 96 -0.60 17.57 -6.53
CA GLU A 96 0.51 18.52 -6.40
C GLU A 96 0.59 19.14 -5.01
N GLN A 97 -0.55 19.55 -4.43
CA GLN A 97 -0.60 20.06 -3.07
C GLN A 97 -0.14 19.02 -2.04
N PHE A 98 -0.59 17.77 -2.19
CA PHE A 98 -0.19 16.65 -1.36
C PHE A 98 1.32 16.41 -1.42
N ARG A 99 1.93 16.45 -2.61
CA ARG A 99 3.38 16.25 -2.78
C ARG A 99 4.21 17.40 -2.19
N ASN A 100 3.66 18.61 -2.19
CA ASN A 100 4.31 19.80 -1.65
C ASN A 100 3.96 20.07 -0.17
N ARG A 101 3.25 19.15 0.50
CA ARG A 101 2.81 19.33 1.88
C ARG A 101 3.98 19.23 2.85
N ASP A 102 3.81 19.86 4.01
CA ASP A 102 4.68 19.64 5.15
C ASP A 102 4.34 18.29 5.80
N LYS A 103 5.23 17.31 5.63
CA LYS A 103 5.07 15.95 6.17
C LYS A 103 5.05 15.91 7.71
N SER A 104 5.48 16.98 8.40
CA SER A 104 5.40 17.06 9.87
C SER A 104 3.96 17.06 10.40
N GLN A 105 2.98 17.35 9.54
CA GLN A 105 1.56 17.40 9.88
C GLN A 105 0.82 16.09 9.61
N ASP A 106 1.50 15.06 9.08
CA ASP A 106 0.88 13.77 8.77
C ASP A 106 0.61 12.99 10.07
N ILE A 107 -0.66 13.00 10.52
CA ILE A 107 -1.12 12.37 11.78
C ILE A 107 -0.79 10.87 11.86
N ASN A 108 -0.71 10.18 10.71
CA ASN A 108 -0.42 8.75 10.65
C ASN A 108 1.03 8.39 10.93
N SER A 109 2.01 9.25 10.62
CA SER A 109 3.43 8.97 10.90
C SER A 109 3.64 8.64 12.38
N ILE A 110 3.01 9.42 13.26
CA ILE A 110 3.07 9.25 14.72
C ILE A 110 2.33 7.97 15.18
N LEU A 111 1.23 7.57 14.52
CA LEU A 111 0.46 6.38 14.90
C LEU A 111 1.10 5.09 14.37
N LEU A 112 1.63 5.08 13.15
CA LEU A 112 2.38 3.97 12.55
C LEU A 112 3.68 3.71 13.31
N GLU A 113 4.44 4.75 13.68
CA GLU A 113 5.62 4.59 14.53
C GLU A 113 5.26 3.92 15.87
N ARG A 114 4.14 4.31 16.48
CA ARG A 114 3.65 3.72 17.73
C ARG A 114 3.16 2.28 17.56
N GLU A 115 2.63 1.90 16.40
CA GLU A 115 2.20 0.52 16.11
C GLU A 115 3.38 -0.40 15.74
N VAL A 116 4.36 0.11 15.00
CA VAL A 116 5.63 -0.60 14.73
C VAL A 116 6.37 -0.84 16.04
N GLU A 117 6.47 0.16 16.92
CA GLU A 117 7.12 -0.01 18.23
C GLU A 117 6.37 -1.01 19.15
N LYS A 118 5.04 -1.06 19.07
CA LYS A 118 4.23 -2.06 19.79
C LYS A 118 4.47 -3.47 19.24
N THR A 119 4.48 -3.64 17.93
CA THR A 119 4.69 -4.96 17.31
C THR A 119 6.11 -5.49 17.52
N GLU A 120 7.13 -4.62 17.51
CA GLU A 120 8.50 -4.98 17.87
C GLU A 120 8.64 -5.38 19.34
N LYS A 121 7.98 -4.67 20.27
CA LYS A 121 7.97 -5.04 21.70
C LYS A 121 7.25 -6.38 21.94
N ILE A 122 6.19 -6.67 21.18
CA ILE A 122 5.47 -7.96 21.22
C ILE A 122 6.33 -9.09 20.63
N ALA A 123 7.08 -8.85 19.55
CA ALA A 123 7.98 -9.83 18.96
C ALA A 123 9.17 -10.16 19.90
N ARG A 124 9.74 -9.14 20.55
CA ARG A 124 10.81 -9.31 21.56
C ARG A 124 10.33 -10.05 22.81
N SER A 125 9.10 -9.82 23.27
CA SER A 125 8.53 -10.54 24.42
C SER A 125 8.16 -11.99 24.09
N ARG A 126 7.75 -12.30 22.86
CA ARG A 126 7.54 -13.68 22.39
C ARG A 126 8.83 -14.48 22.23
N SER A 127 9.94 -13.84 21.85
CA SER A 127 11.25 -14.51 21.78
C SER A 127 11.83 -14.87 23.17
N ALA A 128 11.35 -14.25 24.24
CA ALA A 128 11.74 -14.56 25.62
C ALA A 128 10.95 -15.75 26.23
N ASN A 129 9.90 -16.21 25.56
CA ASN A 129 8.96 -17.21 26.08
C ASN A 129 8.95 -18.54 25.30
N TYR A 130 9.98 -18.81 24.49
CA TYR A 130 10.24 -20.19 24.08
C TYR A 130 10.97 -20.89 25.23
N PRO A 131 10.34 -21.84 25.96
CA PRO A 131 11.11 -22.67 26.87
C PRO A 131 12.23 -23.32 26.06
N ARG A 132 13.48 -23.22 26.52
CA ARG A 132 14.56 -24.10 26.05
C ARG A 132 14.15 -25.53 26.42
N ASN A 133 13.31 -26.15 25.61
CA ASN A 133 13.23 -27.59 25.56
C ASN A 133 14.59 -28.03 25.03
N ARG A 134 15.48 -28.36 25.98
CA ARG A 134 16.63 -29.22 25.74
C ARG A 134 16.05 -30.51 25.18
N VAL A 135 16.02 -30.61 23.86
CA VAL A 135 15.91 -31.91 23.19
C VAL A 135 17.18 -32.66 23.59
N PRO A 136 17.09 -33.85 24.22
CA PRO A 136 18.28 -34.67 24.44
C PRO A 136 18.93 -34.96 23.08
N ALA A 137 20.25 -34.85 23.01
CA ALA A 137 21.02 -35.12 21.81
C ALA A 137 21.10 -36.63 21.53
N THR A 138 19.98 -37.24 21.19
CA THR A 138 19.79 -38.58 20.59
C THR A 138 18.34 -38.50 20.10
N ILE A 139 18.02 -38.41 18.81
CA ILE A 139 18.01 -39.52 17.86
C ILE A 139 18.10 -38.90 16.44
N TYR A 140 19.32 -38.71 15.91
CA TYR A 140 19.49 -38.62 14.46
C TYR A 140 19.57 -40.06 13.94
N ALA A 141 18.42 -40.64 13.57
CA ALA A 141 18.42 -41.76 12.64
C ALA A 141 18.61 -41.19 11.23
N SER A 142 19.76 -41.46 10.64
CA SER A 142 20.12 -41.07 9.28
C SER A 142 19.15 -41.67 8.24
N PRO A 143 18.64 -40.92 7.25
CA PRO A 143 17.70 -41.43 6.23
C PRO A 143 18.33 -42.32 5.14
N ARG A 144 19.22 -43.27 5.48
CA ARG A 144 19.87 -44.15 4.48
C ARG A 144 19.60 -45.66 4.60
N ASP A 145 18.64 -46.10 5.42
CA ASP A 145 18.37 -47.53 5.59
C ASP A 145 16.96 -48.02 5.19
N CYS A 146 16.15 -47.18 4.54
CA CYS A 146 14.86 -47.63 3.97
C CYS A 146 15.00 -48.24 2.56
N LEU A 147 15.89 -49.22 2.39
CA LEU A 147 15.88 -50.13 1.23
C LEU A 147 16.42 -51.50 1.65
N LYS A 148 15.57 -52.34 2.24
CA LYS A 148 15.67 -53.80 2.15
C LYS A 148 14.28 -54.42 2.36
N LYS A 149 13.70 -54.95 1.28
CA LYS A 149 12.61 -55.93 1.34
C LYS A 149 13.12 -57.22 2.00
N PRO A 150 12.23 -57.96 2.67
CA PRO A 150 11.88 -59.32 2.21
C PRO A 150 10.35 -59.52 2.25
N GLY A 151 9.69 -60.34 1.44
CA GLY A 151 10.12 -61.62 0.90
C GLY A 151 9.64 -62.75 1.82
N PHE A 152 8.34 -63.02 1.82
CA PHE A 152 7.67 -64.33 1.96
C PHE A 152 6.21 -64.18 1.55
#